data_AF-A0A2H1W0B7-F1
#
_entry.id   AF-A0A2H1W0B7-F1
#
_cell.length_a   1.000
_cell.length_b   1.000
_cell.length_c   1.000
_cell.angle_alpha   90.00
_cell.angle_beta   90.00
_cell.angle_gamma   90.00
#
_symmetry.space_group_name_H-M   'P 1'
#
loop_
_entity.id
_entity.type
_entity.pdbx_description
1 polymer ?
#
loop_
_entity_poly.entity_id
_entity_poly.type
_entity_poly.pdbx_seq_one_letter_code
_entity_poly.pdbx_strand_id
1 'polypeptide(L)'
;GKVHQRASNMKDIAHTIYTKHGFKGLFTGFLPRIFKVAPACAIMIATFEYGKQFFQTYNTQKYKEKMQRHQEIVLMSQTSAKNDYS
;
A
#
# COMPACT_ATOMS: atom_id res chain seq x y z
N GLY A 1 1.76 46.54 -32.87
CA GLY A 1 1.93 45.17 -32.36
C GLY A 1 0.58 44.53 -32.17
N LYS A 2 0.37 43.31 -32.68
CA LYS A 2 -0.85 42.54 -32.44
C LYS A 2 -0.44 41.18 -31.87
N VAL A 3 -0.50 41.06 -30.55
CA VAL A 3 -0.38 39.79 -29.84
C VAL A 3 -1.65 39.01 -30.17
N HIS A 4 -1.52 37.99 -31.02
CA HIS A 4 -2.62 37.15 -31.49
C HIS A 4 -3.20 36.40 -30.29
N GLN A 5 -4.45 36.69 -29.92
CA GLN A 5 -5.24 35.85 -29.02
C GLN A 5 -5.50 34.51 -29.73
N ARG A 6 -4.68 33.48 -29.47
CA ARG A 6 -4.96 32.11 -29.93
C ARG A 6 -5.94 31.46 -28.96
N ALA A 7 -7.24 31.66 -29.18
CA ALA A 7 -8.21 30.66 -28.78
C ALA A 7 -7.97 29.43 -29.68
N SER A 8 -7.21 28.46 -29.17
CA SER A 8 -6.88 27.22 -29.89
C SER A 8 -7.64 26.08 -29.22
N ASN A 9 -8.29 25.24 -30.02
CA ASN A 9 -8.98 24.07 -29.49
C ASN A 9 -7.94 23.10 -28.87
N MET A 10 -8.34 22.31 -27.88
CA MET A 10 -7.43 21.33 -27.23
C MET A 10 -6.74 20.40 -28.24
N LYS A 11 -7.43 20.07 -29.35
CA LYS A 11 -6.89 19.28 -30.45
C LYS A 11 -5.75 19.98 -31.19
N ASP A 12 -5.88 21.28 -31.45
CA ASP A 12 -4.85 22.08 -32.14
C ASP A 12 -3.59 22.21 -31.28
N ILE A 13 -3.78 22.35 -29.96
CA ILE A 13 -2.69 22.40 -28.99
C ILE A 13 -1.96 21.05 -28.93
N ALA A 14 -2.71 19.95 -28.80
CA ALA A 14 -2.14 18.61 -28.78
C ALA A 14 -1.37 18.28 -30.08
N HIS A 15 -1.94 18.62 -31.24
CA HIS A 15 -1.31 18.44 -32.55
C HIS A 15 0.00 19.26 -32.66
N THR A 16 -0.01 20.50 -32.18
CA THR A 16 1.18 21.38 -32.20
C THR A 16 2.28 20.86 -31.28
N ILE A 17 1.94 20.36 -30.09
CA ILE A 17 2.92 19.78 -29.15
C ILE A 17 3.52 18.50 -29.74
N TYR A 18 2.68 17.64 -30.34
CA TYR A 18 3.12 16.40 -30.98
C TYR A 18 4.06 16.67 -32.17
N THR A 19 3.75 17.62 -33.04
CA THR A 19 4.61 17.95 -34.19
C THR A 19 5.93 18.60 -33.79
N LYS A 20 5.97 19.40 -32.71
CA LYS A 20 7.20 20.09 -32.26
C LYS A 20 8.09 19.27 -31.33
N HIS A 21 7.52 18.49 -30.43
CA HIS A 21 8.23 17.80 -29.35
C HIS A 21 8.00 16.28 -29.35
N GLY A 22 7.25 15.76 -30.33
CA GLY A 22 6.91 14.34 -30.42
C GLY A 22 6.06 13.85 -29.24
N PHE A 23 6.05 12.53 -29.07
CA PHE A 23 5.33 11.87 -27.96
C PHE A 23 5.87 12.30 -26.59
N LYS A 24 7.19 12.50 -26.44
CA LYS A 24 7.82 12.95 -25.18
C LYS A 24 7.33 14.32 -24.70
N GLY A 25 6.96 15.21 -25.64
CA GLY A 25 6.40 16.54 -25.33
C GLY A 25 5.04 16.51 -24.62
N LEU A 26 4.27 15.43 -24.78
CA LEU A 26 3.00 15.25 -24.07
C LEU A 26 3.20 14.75 -22.63
N PHE A 27 4.28 14.00 -22.36
CA PHE A 27 4.52 13.37 -21.05
C PHE A 27 5.54 14.10 -20.16
N THR A 28 6.30 15.06 -20.70
CA THR A 28 7.29 15.86 -19.96
C THR A 28 6.70 16.60 -18.76
N GLY A 29 5.42 16.99 -18.77
CA GLY A 29 4.74 17.61 -17.61
C GLY A 29 4.08 16.60 -16.65
N PHE A 30 3.80 15.39 -17.13
CA PHE A 30 3.15 14.35 -16.34
C PHE A 30 4.14 13.60 -15.44
N LEU A 31 5.34 13.31 -15.97
CA LEU A 31 6.44 12.71 -15.22
C LEU A 31 6.79 13.47 -13.92
N PRO A 32 7.10 14.78 -13.93
CA PRO A 32 7.42 15.53 -12.72
C PRO A 32 6.23 15.59 -11.74
N ARG A 33 4.99 15.53 -12.25
CA ARG A 33 3.79 15.46 -11.42
C ARG A 33 3.69 14.14 -10.67
N ILE A 34 3.99 13.01 -11.32
CA ILE A 34 4.02 11.69 -10.67
C ILE A 34 5.20 11.62 -9.70
N PHE A 35 6.36 12.12 -10.10
CA PHE A 35 7.59 11.99 -9.31
C PHE A 35 7.47 12.59 -7.91
N LYS A 36 6.71 13.69 -7.75
CA LYS A 36 6.42 14.28 -6.44
C LYS A 36 5.29 13.61 -5.66
N VAL A 37 4.38 12.91 -6.34
CA VAL A 37 3.24 12.23 -5.71
C VAL A 37 3.63 10.83 -5.23
N ALA A 38 4.55 10.17 -5.94
CA ALA A 38 5.01 8.82 -5.63
C ALA A 38 5.53 8.64 -4.20
N PRO A 39 6.33 9.56 -3.61
CA PRO A 39 6.78 9.44 -2.22
C PRO A 39 5.63 9.46 -1.22
N ALA A 40 4.64 10.34 -1.39
CA ALA A 40 3.49 10.42 -0.52
C ALA A 40 2.62 9.14 -0.59
N CYS A 41 2.41 8.63 -1.81
CA CYS A 41 1.71 7.36 -2.00
C CYS A 41 2.45 6.18 -1.37
N ALA A 42 3.78 6.12 -1.50
CA ALA A 42 4.60 5.07 -0.89
C ALA A 42 4.53 5.10 0.64
N ILE A 43 4.65 6.29 1.25
CA ILE A 43 4.57 6.46 2.71
C ILE A 43 3.19 6.05 3.23
N MET A 44 2.12 6.42 2.53
CA MET A 44 0.75 6.07 2.90
C MET A 44 0.54 4.54 2.96
N ILE A 45 0.97 3.83 1.91
CA ILE A 45 0.86 2.36 1.88
C ILE A 45 1.74 1.74 2.97
N ALA A 46 2.99 2.18 3.09
CA ALA A 46 3.91 1.70 4.12
C ALA A 46 3.33 1.88 5.53
N THR A 47 2.73 3.04 5.82
CA THR A 47 2.11 3.34 7.12
C THR A 47 0.94 2.41 7.41
N PHE A 48 0.13 2.07 6.40
CA PHE A 48 -0.98 1.15 6.57
C PHE A 48 -0.50 -0.29 6.86
N GLU A 49 0.51 -0.76 6.14
CA GLU A 49 1.11 -2.08 6.37
C GLU A 49 1.78 -2.17 7.74
N TYR A 50 2.57 -1.16 8.10
CA TYR A 50 3.22 -1.08 9.40
C TYR A 50 2.20 -0.99 10.54
N GLY A 51 1.15 -0.18 10.37
CA GLY A 51 0.08 -0.04 11.35
C GLY A 51 -0.69 -1.36 11.57
N LYS A 52 -1.01 -2.10 10.50
CA LYS A 52 -1.64 -3.42 10.61
C LYS A 52 -0.75 -4.42 11.33
N GLN A 53 0.54 -4.48 11.01
CA GLN A 53 1.47 -5.38 11.69
C GLN A 53 1.65 -5.01 13.17
N PHE A 54 1.74 -3.71 13.48
CA PHE A 54 1.81 -3.24 14.85
C PHE A 54 0.57 -3.70 15.63
N PHE A 55 -0.63 -3.39 15.16
CA PHE A 55 -1.87 -3.76 15.85
C PHE A 55 -2.11 -5.28 15.93
N GLN A 56 -1.79 -6.03 14.86
CA GLN A 56 -1.86 -7.49 14.89
C GLN A 56 -0.87 -8.09 15.89
N THR A 57 0.34 -7.56 15.99
CA THR A 57 1.34 -8.06 16.95
C THR A 57 0.85 -7.89 18.38
N TYR A 58 0.26 -6.75 18.73
CA TYR A 58 -0.28 -6.52 20.08
C TYR A 58 -1.45 -7.46 20.43
N ASN A 59 -2.37 -7.71 19.50
CA ASN A 59 -3.49 -8.62 19.77
C ASN A 59 -3.08 -10.10 19.70
N THR A 60 -2.15 -10.49 18.83
CA THR A 60 -1.75 -11.90 18.62
C THR A 60 -1.00 -12.48 19.82
N GLN A 61 -0.25 -11.66 20.55
CA GLN A 61 0.45 -12.08 21.77
C GLN A 61 -0.53 -12.64 22.82
N LYS A 62 -1.67 -11.96 23.02
CA LYS A 62 -2.73 -12.44 23.94
C LYS A 62 -3.42 -13.72 23.47
N TYR A 63 -3.53 -13.97 22.16
CA TYR A 63 -4.10 -15.22 21.63
C TYR A 63 -3.12 -16.39 21.73
N LYS A 64 -1.81 -16.15 21.53
CA LYS A 64 -0.78 -17.19 21.64
C LYS A 64 -0.60 -17.71 23.07
N GLU A 65 -0.60 -16.82 24.07
CA GLU A 65 -0.50 -17.22 25.48
C GLU A 65 -1.73 -18.02 25.95
N LYS A 66 -2.93 -17.62 25.53
CA LYS A 66 -4.18 -18.32 25.89
C LYS A 66 -4.27 -19.71 25.24
N MET A 67 -3.77 -19.85 24.02
CA MET A 67 -3.71 -21.13 23.30
C MET A 67 -2.69 -22.10 23.91
N GLN A 68 -1.51 -21.64 24.30
CA GLN A 68 -0.49 -22.49 24.96
C GLN A 68 -0.99 -23.06 26.30
N ARG A 69 -1.66 -22.24 27.12
CA ARG A 69 -2.24 -22.70 28.40
C ARG A 69 -3.34 -23.74 28.19
N HIS A 70 -4.18 -23.59 27.18
CA HIS A 70 -5.19 -24.61 26.85
C HIS A 70 -4.55 -25.92 26.34
N GLN A 71 -3.49 -25.82 25.54
CA GLN A 71 -2.81 -27.01 25.02
C GLN A 71 -2.11 -27.81 26.13
N GLU A 72 -1.51 -27.14 27.10
CA GLU A 72 -0.86 -27.78 28.26
C GLU A 72 -1.89 -28.47 29.18
N ILE A 73 -3.02 -27.81 29.47
CA ILE A 73 -4.10 -28.39 30.31
C ILE A 73 -4.71 -29.63 29.65
N VAL A 74 -4.93 -29.61 28.33
CA VAL A 74 -5.49 -30.75 27.59
C VAL A 74 -4.51 -31.92 27.53
N LEU A 75 -3.20 -31.66 27.42
CA LEU A 75 -2.18 -32.69 27.46
C LEU A 75 -2.06 -33.33 28.86
N MET A 76 -2.13 -32.51 29.91
CA MET A 76 -2.13 -32.99 31.30
C MET A 76 -3.35 -33.85 31.61
N SER A 77 -4.55 -33.46 31.18
CA SER A 77 -5.76 -34.25 31.42
C SER A 77 -5.74 -35.59 30.68
N GLN A 78 -5.20 -35.65 29.46
CA GLN A 78 -5.01 -36.90 28.73
C GLN A 78 -3.94 -37.80 29.37
N THR A 79 -2.90 -37.21 29.95
CA THR A 79 -1.83 -37.97 30.63
C THR A 79 -2.35 -38.60 31.92
N SER A 80 -3.14 -37.86 32.71
CA SER A 80 -3.81 -38.41 33.89
C SER A 80 -4.81 -39.51 33.51
N ALA A 81 -5.60 -39.32 32.45
CA ALA A 81 -6.55 -40.34 32.00
C ALA A 81 -5.87 -41.62 31.45
N LYS A 82 -4.66 -41.52 30.87
CA LYS A 82 -3.89 -42.69 30.43
C LYS A 82 -3.20 -43.42 31.58
N ASN A 83 -2.77 -42.70 32.62
CA ASN A 83 -2.15 -43.31 33.81
C ASN A 83 -3.19 -43.99 34.73
N ASP A 84 -4.45 -43.56 34.71
CA ASP A 84 -5.53 -44.16 35.51
C ASP A 84 -6.09 -45.45 34.86
N TYR A 85 -5.80 -45.68 33.57
CA TYR A 85 -6.24 -46.86 32.82
C TYR A 85 -5.16 -47.95 32.69
N SER A 86 -4.05 -47.83 33.42
CA SER A 86 -2.93 -48.78 33.43
C SER A 86 -2.69 -49.39 34.81
#